data_AF-A0A8W8NYQ4-F1
#
_entry.id   AF-A0A8W8NYQ4-F1
#
_cell.length_a   1.000
_cell.length_b   1.000
_cell.length_c   1.000
_cell.angle_alpha   90.00
_cell.angle_beta   90.00
_cell.angle_gamma   90.00
#
_symmetry.space_group_name_H-M   'P 1'
#
loop_
_entity.id
_entity.type
_entity.pdbx_description
1 polymer ?
#
loop_
_entity_poly.entity_id
_entity_poly.type
_entity_poly.pdbx_seq_one_letter_code
_entity_poly.pdbx_strand_id
1 'polypeptide(L)'
;MNNYENINISDDCTNPPVCQNEGFVKQVNGNCSCQCVEGLTGPDCTQLDTSPIGTYCLSLSIHMEGKESGSLSILTQEGTENTVLQTQYSGEQTVGWFRASTEIDLTPFTKIMIKAVRGGKKEEHDKGDVAIDNVELKFGPCSN
;
A
#
# COMPACT_ATOMS: atom_id res chain seq x y z
N MET A 1 28.32 -29.64 -40.20
CA MET A 1 27.20 -28.76 -40.59
C MET A 1 26.22 -28.75 -39.43
N ASN A 2 26.37 -27.81 -38.49
CA ASN A 2 25.35 -27.53 -37.50
C ASN A 2 24.99 -26.05 -37.67
N ASN A 3 23.70 -25.84 -37.89
CA ASN A 3 23.11 -24.60 -38.35
C ASN A 3 23.32 -23.47 -37.34
N TYR A 4 23.73 -22.32 -37.86
CA TYR A 4 23.56 -21.04 -37.19
C TYR A 4 22.06 -20.80 -37.05
N GLU A 5 21.52 -20.93 -35.83
CA GLU A 5 20.33 -20.17 -35.49
C GLU A 5 20.80 -18.72 -35.36
N ASN A 6 20.62 -17.97 -36.44
CA ASN A 6 20.67 -16.53 -36.41
C ASN A 6 19.59 -16.07 -35.42
N ILE A 7 19.99 -15.74 -34.20
CA ILE A 7 19.19 -14.86 -33.34
C ILE A 7 19.09 -13.55 -34.12
N ASN A 8 17.97 -13.37 -34.82
CA ASN A 8 17.62 -12.10 -35.44
C ASN A 8 17.45 -11.09 -34.30
N ILE A 9 18.48 -10.26 -34.09
CA ILE A 9 18.37 -9.00 -33.34
C ILE A 9 17.69 -7.98 -34.27
N SER A 10 16.48 -8.30 -34.74
CA SER A 10 15.65 -7.38 -35.53
C SER A 10 14.41 -7.01 -34.72
N ASP A 11 14.66 -6.47 -33.54
CA ASP A 11 13.67 -5.91 -32.64
C ASP A 11 14.24 -4.58 -32.15
N ASP A 12 14.65 -3.75 -33.11
CA ASP A 12 14.91 -2.33 -32.87
C ASP A 12 13.63 -1.60 -33.30
N CYS A 13 13.07 -0.79 -32.40
CA CYS A 13 11.85 -0.05 -32.66
C CYS A 13 12.01 0.75 -33.95
N THR A 14 11.22 0.47 -34.98
CA THR A 14 11.33 1.19 -36.26
C THR A 14 10.96 2.68 -36.13
N ASN A 15 10.20 3.03 -35.09
CA ASN A 15 9.95 4.39 -34.62
C ASN A 15 9.77 4.37 -33.08
N PRO A 16 10.84 4.51 -32.29
CA PRO A 16 10.71 4.52 -30.83
C PRO A 16 10.01 5.81 -30.36
N PRO A 17 9.15 5.75 -29.33
CA PRO A 17 8.63 6.94 -28.69
C PRO A 17 9.76 7.73 -28.02
N VAL A 18 9.58 9.05 -27.92
CA VAL A 18 10.51 9.89 -27.15
C VAL A 18 10.09 9.88 -25.69
N CYS A 19 10.88 9.24 -24.84
CA CYS A 19 10.65 9.23 -23.40
C CYS A 19 11.35 10.41 -22.72
N GLN A 20 10.63 11.15 -21.91
CA GLN A 20 11.13 12.30 -21.13
C GLN A 20 11.43 11.87 -19.69
N ASN A 21 12.04 12.77 -18.90
CA ASN A 21 12.24 12.62 -17.45
C ASN A 21 12.84 11.25 -17.04
N GLU A 22 13.91 10.85 -17.73
CA GLU A 22 14.63 9.58 -17.48
C GLU A 22 13.84 8.30 -17.77
N GLY A 23 12.66 8.39 -18.41
CA GLY A 23 11.98 7.23 -18.97
C GLY A 23 12.80 6.57 -20.08
N PHE A 24 12.62 5.26 -20.27
CA PHE A 24 13.33 4.49 -21.30
C PHE A 24 12.37 3.72 -22.20
N VAL A 25 12.79 3.45 -23.44
CA VAL A 25 12.00 2.68 -24.39
C VAL A 25 12.05 1.21 -23.99
N LYS A 26 10.87 0.62 -23.78
CA LYS A 26 10.68 -0.81 -23.54
C LYS A 26 10.01 -1.43 -24.75
N GLN A 27 10.54 -2.57 -25.21
CA GLN A 27 9.92 -3.38 -26.25
C GLN A 27 9.30 -4.64 -25.65
N VAL A 28 8.06 -4.91 -26.00
CA VAL A 28 7.33 -6.14 -25.65
C VAL A 28 6.61 -6.65 -26.90
N ASN A 29 6.99 -7.83 -27.39
CA ASN A 29 6.40 -8.48 -28.58
C ASN A 29 6.35 -7.57 -29.83
N GLY A 30 7.40 -6.77 -30.07
CA GLY A 30 7.45 -5.84 -31.21
C GLY A 30 6.71 -4.51 -31.00
N ASN A 31 6.03 -4.31 -29.86
CA ASN A 31 5.44 -3.02 -29.50
C ASN A 31 6.37 -2.23 -28.60
N CYS A 32 6.61 -0.96 -28.94
CA CYS A 32 7.51 -0.07 -28.20
C CYS A 32 6.73 0.98 -27.44
N SER A 33 6.99 1.10 -26.15
CA SER A 33 6.38 2.10 -25.26
C SER A 33 7.42 2.67 -24.31
N CYS A 34 7.16 3.86 -23.77
CA CYS A 34 7.98 4.35 -22.67
C CYS A 34 7.68 3.58 -21.39
N GLN A 35 8.73 3.15 -20.69
CA GLN A 35 8.68 2.74 -19.30
C GLN A 35 9.19 3.91 -18.46
N CYS A 36 8.31 4.45 -17.62
CA CYS A 36 8.60 5.61 -16.79
C CYS A 36 9.25 5.22 -15.47
N VAL A 37 10.01 6.15 -14.90
CA VAL A 37 10.47 6.07 -13.51
C VAL A 37 9.30 6.24 -12.54
N GLU A 38 9.47 5.81 -11.29
CA GLU A 38 8.44 5.94 -10.27
C GLU A 38 7.95 7.39 -10.13
N GLY A 39 6.62 7.55 -9.99
CA GLY A 39 5.97 8.87 -9.90
C GLY A 39 5.64 9.51 -11.24
N LEU A 40 5.99 8.91 -12.38
CA LEU A 40 5.63 9.37 -13.72
C LEU A 40 4.88 8.31 -14.53
N THR A 41 4.00 8.79 -15.41
CA THR A 41 3.17 7.97 -16.28
C THR A 41 2.92 8.66 -17.62
N GLY A 42 2.10 8.05 -18.46
CA GLY A 42 1.75 8.56 -19.78
C GLY A 42 2.67 8.06 -20.90
N PRO A 43 2.37 8.42 -22.16
CA PRO A 43 3.05 7.88 -23.34
C PRO A 43 4.52 8.31 -23.48
N ASP A 44 4.90 9.42 -22.85
CA ASP A 44 6.23 10.04 -22.91
C ASP A 44 6.83 10.36 -21.54
N CYS A 45 6.21 9.87 -20.44
CA CYS A 45 6.65 10.11 -19.05
C CYS A 45 6.62 11.59 -18.62
N THR A 46 5.74 12.40 -19.19
CA THR A 46 5.55 13.80 -18.78
C THR A 46 4.44 14.01 -17.75
N GLN A 47 3.63 12.99 -17.50
CA GLN A 47 2.50 13.06 -16.58
C GLN A 47 2.92 12.52 -15.22
N LEU A 48 2.48 13.18 -14.14
CA LEU A 48 2.65 12.64 -12.80
C LEU A 48 1.75 11.41 -12.65
N ASP A 49 2.31 10.34 -12.11
CA ASP A 49 1.50 9.21 -11.68
C ASP A 49 0.74 9.60 -10.42
N THR A 50 -0.52 10.02 -10.60
CA THR A 50 -1.43 10.31 -9.49
C THR A 50 -2.20 9.08 -9.04
N SER A 51 -1.83 7.89 -9.55
CA SER A 51 -2.45 6.65 -9.11
C SER A 51 -2.15 6.44 -7.63
N PRO A 52 -3.14 6.07 -6.80
CA PRO A 52 -2.90 5.68 -5.42
C PRO A 52 -2.17 4.32 -5.31
N ILE A 53 -1.61 3.79 -6.41
CA ILE A 53 -0.84 2.54 -6.41
C ILE A 53 0.49 2.76 -5.72
N GLY A 54 0.82 1.91 -4.76
CA GLY A 54 2.13 1.87 -4.13
C GLY A 54 2.06 1.50 -2.66
N THR A 55 3.22 1.51 -2.01
CA THR A 55 3.34 1.31 -0.57
C THR A 55 3.09 2.62 0.16
N TYR A 56 2.29 2.58 1.22
CA TYR A 56 1.98 3.70 2.09
C TYR A 56 2.24 3.34 3.53
N CYS A 57 2.62 4.35 4.32
CA CYS A 57 2.64 4.27 5.76
C CYS A 57 1.35 4.87 6.33
N LEU A 58 0.48 4.01 6.85
CA LEU A 58 -0.65 4.44 7.68
C LEU A 58 -0.18 4.56 9.12
N SER A 59 -0.35 5.74 9.72
CA SER A 59 -0.07 5.96 11.14
C SER A 59 -1.27 6.56 11.87
N LEU A 60 -1.40 6.24 13.14
CA LEU A 60 -2.48 6.73 14.01
C LEU A 60 -2.04 6.72 15.47
N SER A 61 -2.61 7.62 16.25
CA SER A 61 -2.54 7.59 17.71
C SER A 61 -3.66 6.67 18.23
N ILE A 62 -3.32 5.76 19.13
CA ILE A 62 -4.23 4.77 19.72
C ILE A 62 -4.19 4.92 21.25
N HIS A 63 -5.35 4.89 21.89
CA HIS A 63 -5.49 4.71 23.33
C HIS A 63 -6.36 3.48 23.59
N MET A 64 -5.81 2.54 24.35
CA MET A 64 -6.42 1.27 24.76
C MET A 64 -5.94 0.94 26.16
N GLU A 65 -6.60 1.53 27.16
CA GLU A 65 -6.34 1.34 28.58
C GLU A 65 -7.44 0.48 29.20
N GLY A 66 -7.06 -0.56 29.95
CA GLY A 66 -7.97 -1.54 30.52
C GLY A 66 -7.95 -2.86 29.77
N LYS A 67 -7.88 -3.96 30.54
CA LYS A 67 -7.73 -5.33 30.04
C LYS A 67 -8.87 -5.75 29.10
N GLU A 68 -10.06 -5.19 29.27
CA GLU A 68 -11.23 -5.50 28.47
C GLU A 68 -11.49 -4.51 27.33
N SER A 69 -10.52 -3.69 26.92
CA SER A 69 -10.67 -2.73 25.80
C SER A 69 -11.09 -3.38 24.48
N GLY A 70 -10.95 -4.71 24.35
CA GLY A 70 -11.30 -5.44 23.14
C GLY A 70 -10.16 -5.45 22.15
N SER A 71 -10.43 -5.25 20.87
CA SER A 71 -9.40 -5.21 19.85
C SER A 71 -9.60 -4.11 18.82
N LEU A 72 -8.49 -3.64 18.26
CA LEU A 72 -8.43 -2.71 17.15
C LEU A 72 -7.62 -3.36 16.03
N SER A 73 -8.20 -3.51 14.85
CA SER A 73 -7.56 -4.13 13.69
C SER A 73 -7.50 -3.16 12.53
N ILE A 74 -6.36 -3.13 11.83
CA ILE A 74 -6.22 -2.49 10.52
C ILE A 74 -6.30 -3.59 9.48
N LEU A 75 -7.25 -3.45 8.56
CA LEU A 75 -7.54 -4.40 7.51
C LEU A 75 -7.49 -3.69 6.15
N THR A 76 -7.12 -4.40 5.10
CA THR A 76 -7.30 -3.96 3.72
C THR A 76 -8.28 -4.87 2.99
N GLN A 77 -8.92 -4.35 1.94
CA GLN A 77 -9.75 -5.13 1.02
C GLN A 77 -9.55 -4.60 -0.39
N GLU A 78 -9.20 -5.48 -1.31
CA GLU A 78 -9.08 -5.17 -2.73
C GLU A 78 -10.44 -5.39 -3.43
N GLY A 79 -11.07 -4.32 -3.93
CA GLY A 79 -12.34 -4.43 -4.64
C GLY A 79 -13.43 -5.13 -3.82
N THR A 80 -13.81 -6.35 -4.24
CA THR A 80 -14.81 -7.21 -3.58
C THR A 80 -14.20 -8.45 -2.94
N GLU A 81 -12.88 -8.53 -2.84
CA GLU A 81 -12.18 -9.67 -2.25
C GLU A 81 -12.35 -9.74 -0.73
N ASN A 82 -11.84 -10.81 -0.13
CA ASN A 82 -11.84 -10.95 1.32
C ASN A 82 -10.90 -9.94 1.98
N THR A 83 -11.23 -9.55 3.22
CA THR A 83 -10.39 -8.64 3.99
C THR A 83 -9.08 -9.31 4.42
N VAL A 84 -7.97 -8.60 4.31
CA VAL A 84 -6.65 -9.02 4.79
C VAL A 84 -6.30 -8.25 6.04
N LEU A 85 -5.87 -8.96 7.10
CA LEU A 85 -5.41 -8.34 8.35
C LEU A 85 -3.98 -7.82 8.15
N GLN A 86 -3.78 -6.53 8.40
CA GLN A 86 -2.47 -5.88 8.35
C GLN A 86 -1.83 -5.83 9.73
N THR A 87 -2.58 -5.37 10.74
CA THR A 87 -2.12 -5.39 12.14
C THR A 87 -3.32 -5.43 13.10
N GLN A 88 -3.07 -5.85 14.34
CA GLN A 88 -4.06 -5.88 15.41
C GLN A 88 -3.45 -5.57 16.78
N TYR A 89 -4.21 -4.81 17.58
CA TYR A 89 -3.96 -4.53 18.99
C TYR A 89 -5.12 -5.11 19.81
N SER A 90 -4.83 -5.72 20.96
CA SER A 90 -5.84 -6.40 21.78
C SER A 90 -5.61 -6.19 23.27
N GLY A 91 -6.67 -5.94 24.03
CA GLY A 91 -6.62 -5.64 25.45
C GLY A 91 -5.86 -4.34 25.73
N GLU A 92 -5.35 -4.23 26.96
CA GLU A 92 -4.54 -3.08 27.37
C GLU A 92 -3.23 -3.05 26.59
N GLN A 93 -2.93 -1.91 25.97
CA GLN A 93 -1.66 -1.67 25.30
C GLN A 93 -0.75 -0.82 26.18
N THR A 94 -1.26 0.34 26.60
CA THR A 94 -0.56 1.27 27.49
C THR A 94 -1.57 2.10 28.30
N VAL A 95 -1.12 2.74 29.38
CA VAL A 95 -1.94 3.71 30.15
C VAL A 95 -2.24 4.99 29.35
N GLY A 96 -1.41 5.30 28.34
CA GLY A 96 -1.53 6.53 27.55
C GLY A 96 -1.78 6.30 26.06
N TRP A 97 -1.74 7.40 25.32
CA TRP A 97 -1.72 7.35 23.86
C TRP A 97 -0.38 6.82 23.38
N PHE A 98 -0.41 5.90 22.41
CA PHE A 98 0.78 5.48 21.68
C PHE A 98 0.56 5.69 20.18
N ARG A 99 1.64 5.92 19.44
CA ARG A 99 1.58 6.04 17.97
C ARG A 99 1.93 4.71 17.35
N ALA A 100 1.10 4.26 16.42
CA ALA A 100 1.29 3.05 15.64
C ALA A 100 1.42 3.40 14.16
N SER A 101 2.21 2.61 13.45
CA SER A 101 2.40 2.72 12.01
C SER A 101 2.36 1.33 11.36
N THR A 102 1.81 1.23 10.17
CA THR A 102 1.73 -0.01 9.38
C THR A 102 1.90 0.31 7.91
N GLU A 103 2.79 -0.43 7.27
CA GLU A 103 2.95 -0.39 5.82
C GLU A 103 1.80 -1.14 5.16
N ILE A 104 1.19 -0.50 4.15
CA ILE A 104 0.10 -1.06 3.37
C ILE A 104 0.32 -0.77 1.90
N ASP A 105 0.22 -1.81 1.08
CA ASP A 105 0.17 -1.63 -0.37
C ASP A 105 -1.26 -1.31 -0.79
N LEU A 106 -1.41 -0.23 -1.54
CA LEU A 106 -2.69 0.25 -2.03
C LEU A 106 -2.74 0.19 -3.55
N THR A 107 -3.95 0.04 -4.07
CA THR A 107 -4.36 0.26 -5.45
C THR A 107 -5.54 1.26 -5.46
N PRO A 108 -6.06 1.68 -6.63
CA PRO A 108 -7.26 2.51 -6.69
C PRO A 108 -8.52 1.81 -6.19
N PHE A 109 -8.47 0.49 -5.99
CA PHE A 109 -9.59 -0.32 -5.53
C PHE A 109 -9.44 -0.79 -4.08
N THR A 110 -8.31 -0.52 -3.43
CA THR A 110 -8.07 -0.92 -2.05
C THR A 110 -8.86 -0.03 -1.07
N LYS A 111 -9.55 -0.65 -0.11
CA LYS A 111 -10.15 0.02 1.05
C LYS A 111 -9.33 -0.29 2.30
N ILE A 112 -9.04 0.74 3.08
CA ILE A 112 -8.48 0.63 4.43
C ILE A 112 -9.63 0.61 5.43
N MET A 113 -9.63 -0.36 6.33
CA MET A 113 -10.65 -0.52 7.37
C MET A 113 -9.99 -0.56 8.74
N ILE A 114 -10.35 0.39 9.59
CA ILE A 114 -9.97 0.41 11.00
C ILE A 114 -11.17 -0.13 11.78
N LYS A 115 -11.06 -1.35 12.29
CA LYS A 115 -12.16 -2.08 12.93
C LYS A 115 -11.89 -2.24 14.42
N ALA A 116 -12.75 -1.66 15.25
CA ALA A 116 -12.79 -1.94 16.69
C ALA A 116 -13.81 -3.05 16.99
N VAL A 117 -13.44 -4.00 17.85
CA VAL A 117 -14.33 -5.00 18.43
C VAL A 117 -14.31 -4.80 19.94
N ARG A 118 -15.48 -4.54 20.51
CA ARG A 118 -15.64 -4.37 21.96
C ARG A 118 -15.16 -5.62 22.72
N GLY A 119 -14.40 -5.41 23.78
CA GLY A 119 -14.02 -6.46 24.73
C GLY A 119 -14.93 -6.52 25.96
N GLY A 120 -14.65 -7.53 26.78
CA GLY A 120 -15.30 -7.75 28.07
C GLY A 120 -16.76 -8.20 28.02
N LYS A 121 -17.24 -8.71 29.14
CA LYS A 121 -18.67 -8.97 29.35
C LYS A 121 -19.34 -7.73 29.95
N LYS A 122 -20.66 -7.58 29.77
CA LYS A 122 -21.41 -6.39 30.27
C LYS A 122 -21.23 -6.12 31.77
N GLU A 123 -20.85 -7.13 32.55
CA GLU A 123 -20.85 -7.11 34.03
C GLU A 123 -19.45 -7.01 34.65
N GLU A 124 -18.38 -6.99 33.85
CA GLU A 124 -17.01 -6.91 34.36
C GLU A 124 -16.59 -5.46 34.66
N HIS A 125 -15.67 -5.32 35.62
CA HIS A 125 -15.26 -4.04 36.21
C HIS A 125 -14.00 -3.44 35.57
N ASP A 126 -13.25 -4.21 34.79
CA ASP A 126 -12.01 -3.79 34.09
C ASP A 126 -12.32 -3.21 32.70
N LYS A 127 -13.33 -2.33 32.65
CA LYS A 127 -13.81 -1.70 31.41
C LYS A 127 -12.72 -0.84 30.79
N GLY A 128 -12.49 -1.05 29.50
CA GLY A 128 -11.65 -0.19 28.67
C GLY A 128 -12.39 0.17 27.40
N ASP A 129 -11.93 1.23 26.75
CA ASP A 129 -12.44 1.71 25.46
C ASP A 129 -11.31 1.72 24.44
N VAL A 130 -11.67 1.84 23.16
CA VAL A 130 -10.72 2.08 22.07
C VAL A 130 -10.94 3.48 21.55
N ALA A 131 -9.91 4.33 21.60
CA ALA A 131 -9.91 5.63 20.97
C ALA A 131 -8.77 5.73 19.94
N ILE A 132 -9.04 6.44 18.84
CA ILE A 132 -8.07 6.73 17.78
C ILE A 132 -8.04 8.23 17.49
N ASP A 133 -6.88 8.74 17.12
CA ASP A 133 -6.69 10.13 16.69
C ASP A 133 -5.49 10.25 15.72
N ASN A 134 -5.26 11.41 15.13
CA ASN A 134 -4.11 11.73 14.29
C ASN A 134 -3.84 10.70 13.18
N VAL A 135 -4.91 10.23 12.52
CA VAL A 135 -4.83 9.28 11.41
C VAL A 135 -4.20 9.96 10.20
N GLU A 136 -3.08 9.41 9.74
CA GLU A 136 -2.27 9.96 8.66
C GLU A 136 -1.86 8.85 7.71
N LEU A 137 -2.01 9.09 6.40
CA LEU A 137 -1.54 8.21 5.34
C LEU A 137 -0.46 8.94 4.53
N LYS A 138 0.76 8.41 4.53
CA LYS A 138 1.89 8.95 3.76
C LYS A 138 2.31 7.97 2.69
N PHE A 139 2.64 8.48 1.51
CA PHE A 139 3.26 7.68 0.46
C PHE A 139 4.67 7.25 0.90
N GLY A 140 5.03 6.01 0.60
CA GLY A 140 6.30 5.39 0.94
C GLY A 140 6.25 4.48 2.17
N PRO A 141 7.36 3.78 2.47
CA PRO A 141 7.48 2.91 3.63
C PRO A 141 7.41 3.70 4.95
N CYS A 142 7.14 3.02 6.05
CA CYS A 142 7.15 3.64 7.36
C CYS A 142 8.58 3.95 7.80
N SER A 143 8.81 5.18 8.28
CA SER A 143 10.09 5.54 8.91
C SER A 143 10.17 4.89 10.28
N ASN A 144 11.26 4.16 10.56
CA ASN A 144 11.59 3.67 11.90
C ASN A 144 12.08 4.80 12.81
#